data_AF-A0AAJ4Y1F0-F1
#
_entry.id   AF-A0AAJ4Y1F0-F1
#
_cell.length_a   1.000
_cell.length_b   1.000
_cell.length_c   1.000
_cell.angle_alpha   90.00
_cell.angle_beta   90.00
_cell.angle_gamma   90.00
#
_symmetry.space_group_name_H-M   'P 1'
#
loop_
_entity.id
_entity.type
_entity.pdbx_description
1 polymer ?
#
loop_
_entity_poly.entity_id
_entity_poly.type
_entity_poly.pdbx_seq_one_letter_code
_entity_poly.pdbx_strand_id
1 'polypeptide(L)'
;MPRKPRTAVELSDAAAEAVRDLNHATQSAKGELTYPGDAYKTVASLKLLTQRLPQSFDQISDFLGRLAKAGAVTADYGAPDDHLAEARSALASAAITSQTLTEYLDRAHSALAPLGYDTATEA
;
A
#
# COMPACT_ATOMS: atom_id res chain seq x y z
N MET A 1 -2.40 -14.19 -28.84
CA MET A 1 -3.65 -13.86 -28.14
C MET A 1 -3.36 -12.75 -27.15
N PRO A 2 -4.16 -11.66 -27.08
CA PRO A 2 -3.99 -10.64 -26.05
C PRO A 2 -4.30 -11.24 -24.66
N ARG A 3 -3.49 -10.95 -23.64
CA ARG A 3 -3.79 -11.37 -22.27
C ARG A 3 -5.07 -10.67 -21.80
N LYS A 4 -6.01 -11.42 -21.20
CA LYS A 4 -7.17 -10.85 -20.52
C LYS A 4 -6.68 -9.84 -19.47
N PRO A 5 -7.25 -8.63 -19.39
CA PRO A 5 -6.92 -7.68 -18.32
C PRO A 5 -7.20 -8.30 -16.94
N ARG A 6 -6.28 -8.07 -16.00
CA ARG A 6 -6.48 -8.46 -14.60
C ARG A 6 -7.59 -7.60 -13.96
N THR A 7 -8.38 -8.21 -13.10
CA THR A 7 -9.39 -7.57 -12.27
C THR A 7 -8.75 -6.81 -11.10
N ALA A 8 -9.52 -5.93 -10.45
CA ALA A 8 -9.07 -5.23 -9.26
C ALA A 8 -8.64 -6.19 -8.13
N VAL A 9 -9.38 -7.30 -7.95
CA VAL A 9 -9.08 -8.35 -6.96
C VAL A 9 -7.76 -9.04 -7.28
N GLU A 10 -7.56 -9.50 -8.52
CA GLU A 10 -6.30 -10.14 -8.93
C GLU A 10 -5.09 -9.20 -8.79
N LEU A 11 -5.30 -7.89 -8.92
CA LEU A 11 -4.26 -6.89 -8.73
C LEU A 11 -3.97 -6.62 -7.24
N SER A 12 -5.00 -6.53 -6.39
CA SER A 12 -4.82 -6.34 -4.96
C SER A 12 -4.19 -7.55 -4.29
N ASP A 13 -4.59 -8.76 -4.71
CA ASP A 13 -4.01 -10.00 -4.21
C ASP A 13 -2.53 -10.11 -4.60
N ALA A 14 -2.20 -9.81 -5.86
CA ALA A 14 -0.81 -9.79 -6.30
C ALA A 14 0.03 -8.74 -5.57
N ALA A 15 -0.56 -7.60 -5.18
CA ALA A 15 0.13 -6.60 -4.37
C ALA A 15 0.39 -7.10 -2.94
N ALA A 16 -0.58 -7.80 -2.33
CA ALA A 16 -0.41 -8.40 -1.01
C ALA A 16 0.69 -9.47 -1.00
N GLU A 17 0.73 -10.34 -2.01
CA GLU A 17 1.79 -11.34 -2.15
C GLU A 17 3.17 -10.70 -2.38
N ALA A 18 3.25 -9.64 -3.19
CA ALA A 18 4.50 -8.91 -3.36
C ALA A 18 5.01 -8.28 -2.04
N VAL A 19 4.10 -7.77 -1.19
CA VAL A 19 4.45 -7.28 0.15
C VAL A 19 4.88 -8.42 1.07
N ARG A 20 4.26 -9.59 0.97
CA ARG A 20 4.68 -10.79 1.71
C ARG A 20 6.11 -11.21 1.33
N ASP A 21 6.42 -11.25 0.04
CA ASP A 21 7.75 -11.57 -0.46
C ASP A 21 8.78 -10.54 -0.02
N LEU A 22 8.43 -9.24 -0.08
CA LEU A 22 9.25 -8.16 0.48
C LEU A 22 9.51 -8.34 1.98
N ASN A 23 8.48 -8.69 2.76
CA ASN A 23 8.62 -8.95 4.19
C ASN A 23 9.52 -10.15 4.49
N HIS A 24 9.61 -11.12 3.58
CA HIS A 24 10.58 -12.21 3.69
C HIS A 24 12.00 -11.76 3.33
N ALA A 25 12.15 -10.98 2.26
CA ALA A 25 13.45 -10.47 1.81
C ALA A 25 14.10 -9.48 2.79
N THR A 26 13.33 -8.86 3.68
CA THR A 26 13.81 -7.90 4.69
C THR A 26 14.16 -8.54 6.05
N GLN A 27 14.04 -9.86 6.22
CA GLN A 27 14.36 -10.55 7.48
C GLN A 27 15.88 -10.73 7.67
N SER A 28 16.40 -10.38 8.85
CA SER A 28 17.85 -10.39 9.13
C SER A 28 18.56 -11.74 8.95
N ALA A 29 17.87 -12.87 9.12
CA ALA A 29 18.48 -14.20 9.06
C ALA A 29 18.62 -14.78 7.64
N LYS A 30 17.99 -14.16 6.63
CA LYS A 30 17.93 -14.65 5.24
C LYS A 30 17.93 -13.54 4.18
N GLY A 31 17.92 -12.27 4.61
CA GLY A 31 17.46 -11.15 3.81
C GLY A 31 18.51 -10.56 2.88
N GLU A 32 18.03 -9.88 1.84
CA GLU A 32 18.83 -9.26 0.77
C GLU A 32 19.37 -7.87 1.15
N LEU A 33 19.07 -7.37 2.35
CA LEU A 33 19.59 -6.10 2.84
C LEU A 33 21.01 -6.27 3.38
N THR A 34 22.01 -5.96 2.56
CA THR A 34 23.43 -6.05 2.93
C THR A 34 23.99 -4.67 3.27
N TYR A 35 23.60 -3.66 2.50
CA TYR A 35 24.12 -2.30 2.59
C TYR A 35 23.02 -1.29 2.91
N PRO A 36 23.33 -0.13 3.51
CA PRO A 36 22.36 0.96 3.72
C PRO A 36 21.68 1.41 2.43
N GLY A 37 22.38 1.29 1.29
CA GLY A 37 21.83 1.56 -0.04
C GLY A 37 20.66 0.63 -0.44
N ASP A 38 20.60 -0.60 0.09
CA ASP A 38 19.51 -1.53 -0.16
C ASP A 38 18.24 -1.09 0.57
N ALA A 39 18.40 -0.65 1.83
CA ALA A 39 17.32 -0.04 2.59
C ALA A 39 16.81 1.26 1.93
N TYR A 40 17.72 2.11 1.44
CA TYR A 40 17.38 3.34 0.72
C TYR A 40 16.46 3.06 -0.48
N LYS A 41 16.86 2.14 -1.37
CA LYS A 41 16.08 1.77 -2.57
C LYS A 41 14.74 1.11 -2.21
N THR A 42 14.74 0.29 -1.17
CA THR A 42 13.53 -0.39 -0.68
C THR A 42 12.50 0.62 -0.16
N VAL A 43 12.93 1.57 0.69
CA VAL A 43 12.07 2.63 1.21
C VAL A 43 11.58 3.55 0.09
N ALA A 44 12.41 3.87 -0.91
CA ALA A 44 11.99 4.63 -2.09
C ALA A 44 10.83 3.95 -2.84
N SER A 45 10.92 2.64 -3.01
CA SER A 45 9.90 1.83 -3.70
C SER A 45 8.60 1.74 -2.90
N LEU A 46 8.70 1.56 -1.58
CA LEU A 46 7.55 1.60 -0.67
C LEU A 46 6.87 2.97 -0.69
N LYS A 47 7.63 4.06 -0.72
CA LYS A 47 7.08 5.42 -0.84
C LYS A 47 6.24 5.57 -2.12
N LEU A 48 6.74 5.05 -3.25
CA LEU A 48 6.00 5.09 -4.51
C LEU A 48 4.71 4.25 -4.46
N LEU A 49 4.73 3.10 -3.77
CA LEU A 49 3.53 2.30 -3.54
C LEU A 49 2.49 3.11 -2.76
N THR A 50 2.87 3.71 -1.63
CA THR A 50 1.95 4.44 -0.76
C THR A 50 1.43 5.73 -1.39
N GLN A 51 2.18 6.34 -2.32
CA GLN A 51 1.70 7.46 -3.14
C GLN A 51 0.54 7.08 -4.08
N ARG A 52 0.45 5.80 -4.49
CA ARG A 52 -0.54 5.32 -5.46
C ARG A 52 -1.81 4.77 -4.81
N LEU A 53 -1.72 4.29 -3.56
CA LEU A 53 -2.85 3.72 -2.83
C LEU A 53 -4.06 4.66 -2.69
N PRO A 54 -3.92 5.96 -2.39
CA PRO A 54 -5.05 6.88 -2.24
C PRO A 54 -6.01 6.85 -3.44
N GLN A 55 -5.47 6.87 -4.66
CA GLN A 55 -6.29 6.83 -5.87
C GLN A 55 -7.15 5.57 -5.96
N SER A 56 -6.62 4.42 -5.52
CA SER A 56 -7.38 3.16 -5.54
C SER A 56 -8.50 3.20 -4.49
N PHE A 57 -8.25 3.75 -3.30
CA PHE A 57 -9.27 3.89 -2.27
C PHE A 57 -10.38 4.86 -2.65
N ASP A 58 -10.02 5.99 -3.28
CA ASP A 58 -10.99 6.96 -3.80
C ASP A 58 -11.88 6.32 -4.88
N GLN A 59 -11.29 5.56 -5.82
CA GLN A 59 -12.03 4.86 -6.87
C GLN A 59 -13.01 3.81 -6.31
N ILE A 60 -12.62 3.08 -5.26
CA ILE A 60 -13.51 2.13 -4.58
C ILE A 60 -14.63 2.89 -3.86
N SER A 61 -14.31 3.98 -3.16
CA SER A 61 -15.30 4.82 -2.46
C SER A 61 -16.34 5.40 -3.42
N ASP A 62 -15.90 5.85 -4.60
CA ASP A 62 -16.77 6.34 -5.67
C ASP A 62 -17.68 5.25 -6.23
N PHE A 63 -17.16 4.03 -6.39
CA PHE A 63 -17.95 2.87 -6.80
C PHE A 63 -19.07 2.57 -5.79
N LEU A 64 -18.74 2.53 -4.50
CA LEU A 64 -19.74 2.36 -3.43
C LEU A 64 -20.76 3.51 -3.42
N GLY A 65 -20.32 4.74 -3.65
CA GLY A 65 -21.20 5.90 -3.78
C GLY A 65 -22.19 5.80 -4.95
N ARG A 66 -21.81 5.14 -6.06
CA ARG A 66 -22.73 4.85 -7.17
C ARG A 66 -23.76 3.78 -6.81
N LEU A 67 -23.35 2.74 -6.08
CA LEU A 67 -24.27 1.70 -5.61
C LEU A 67 -25.33 2.25 -4.65
N ALA A 68 -24.91 3.13 -3.72
CA ALA A 68 -25.81 3.83 -2.81
C ALA A 68 -26.86 4.65 -3.57
N LYS A 69 -26.43 5.47 -4.53
CA LYS A 69 -27.34 6.30 -5.36
C LYS A 69 -28.32 5.48 -6.19
N ALA A 70 -27.93 4.27 -6.59
CA ALA A 70 -28.78 3.39 -7.38
C ALA A 70 -29.76 2.57 -6.52
N GLY A 71 -29.65 2.59 -5.18
CA GLY A 71 -30.42 1.70 -4.30
C GLY A 71 -30.13 0.22 -4.56
N ALA A 72 -28.93 -0.10 -5.06
CA ALA A 72 -28.58 -1.41 -5.60
C ALA A 72 -27.95 -2.35 -4.54
N VAL A 73 -28.14 -2.07 -3.26
CA VAL A 73 -27.48 -2.77 -2.16
C VAL A 73 -28.49 -3.15 -1.09
N THR A 74 -28.41 -4.39 -0.64
CA THR A 74 -29.12 -4.92 0.54
C THR A 74 -28.09 -5.29 1.61
N ALA A 75 -28.54 -5.40 2.86
CA ALA A 75 -27.71 -5.83 3.97
C ALA A 75 -28.40 -6.96 4.73
N ASP A 76 -27.63 -7.96 5.15
CA ASP A 76 -28.14 -9.08 5.95
C ASP A 76 -28.55 -8.61 7.37
N TYR A 77 -27.95 -7.52 7.85
CA TYR A 77 -28.28 -6.84 9.10
C TYR A 77 -27.96 -5.34 9.00
N GLY A 78 -28.62 -4.52 9.83
CA GLY A 78 -28.45 -3.06 9.81
C GLY A 78 -28.97 -2.39 8.54
N ALA A 79 -28.79 -1.08 8.42
CA ALA A 79 -29.19 -0.34 7.22
C ALA A 79 -28.08 -0.40 6.16
N PRO A 80 -28.38 -0.73 4.90
CA PRO A 80 -27.39 -0.73 3.81
C PRO A 80 -26.65 0.60 3.66
N ASP A 81 -27.35 1.72 3.84
CA ASP A 81 -26.78 3.06 3.73
C ASP A 81 -25.75 3.36 4.84
N ASP A 82 -25.98 2.86 6.05
CA ASP A 82 -25.03 3.01 7.17
C ASP A 82 -23.73 2.25 6.86
N HIS A 83 -23.82 1.01 6.38
CA HIS A 83 -22.66 0.21 5.97
C HIS A 83 -21.89 0.85 4.82
N LEU A 84 -22.59 1.40 3.82
CA LEU A 84 -21.96 2.10 2.71
C LEU A 84 -21.27 3.39 3.16
N ALA A 85 -21.88 4.14 4.08
CA ALA A 85 -21.29 5.34 4.65
C ALA A 85 -20.01 5.00 5.44
N GLU A 86 -20.06 3.96 6.26
CA GLU A 86 -18.92 3.49 7.04
C GLU A 86 -17.76 3.03 6.14
N ALA A 87 -18.04 2.18 5.14
CA ALA A 87 -17.02 1.70 4.21
C ALA A 87 -16.33 2.86 3.47
N ARG A 88 -17.11 3.86 3.01
CA ARG A 88 -16.58 5.04 2.32
C ARG A 88 -15.75 5.93 3.25
N SER A 89 -16.19 6.10 4.50
CA SER A 89 -15.44 6.82 5.54
C SER A 89 -14.09 6.15 5.85
N ALA A 90 -14.10 4.82 5.98
CA ALA A 90 -12.89 4.04 6.20
C ALA A 90 -11.90 4.14 5.03
N LEU A 91 -12.39 4.09 3.79
CA LEU A 91 -11.56 4.30 2.58
C LEU A 91 -10.96 5.69 2.52
N ALA A 92 -11.73 6.73 2.86
CA ALA A 92 -11.22 8.10 2.93
C ALA A 92 -10.12 8.24 4.00
N SER A 93 -10.31 7.60 5.16
CA SER A 93 -9.30 7.53 6.22
C SER A 93 -8.05 6.78 5.76
N ALA A 94 -8.20 5.66 5.03
CA ALA A 94 -7.09 4.90 4.46
C ALA A 94 -6.28 5.74 3.44
N ALA A 95 -6.94 6.58 2.64
CA ALA A 95 -6.27 7.51 1.73
C ALA A 95 -5.43 8.54 2.50
N ILE A 96 -5.99 9.16 3.54
CA ILE A 96 -5.28 10.11 4.41
C ILE A 96 -4.09 9.44 5.09
N THR A 97 -4.29 8.27 5.71
CA THR A 97 -3.22 7.52 6.37
C THR A 97 -2.12 7.10 5.40
N SER A 98 -2.44 6.79 4.15
CA SER A 98 -1.44 6.46 3.11
C SER A 98 -0.58 7.67 2.72
N GLN A 99 -1.16 8.87 2.71
CA GLN A 99 -0.41 10.11 2.52
C GLN A 99 0.54 10.36 3.70
N THR A 100 0.05 10.21 4.94
CA THR A 100 0.89 10.30 6.14
C THR A 100 2.02 9.26 6.12
N LEU A 101 1.74 8.01 5.73
CA LEU A 101 2.75 6.97 5.58
C LEU A 101 3.80 7.36 4.52
N THR A 102 3.37 7.93 3.41
CA THR A 102 4.26 8.44 2.36
C THR A 102 5.23 9.49 2.91
N GLU A 103 4.76 10.42 3.73
CA GLU A 103 5.62 11.44 4.35
C GLU A 103 6.67 10.81 5.27
N TYR A 104 6.29 9.82 6.09
CA TYR A 104 7.25 9.13 6.94
C TYR A 104 8.28 8.34 6.14
N LEU A 105 7.87 7.68 5.04
CA LEU A 105 8.78 7.00 4.13
C LEU A 105 9.72 7.98 3.41
N ASP A 106 9.25 9.17 3.07
CA ASP A 106 10.09 10.22 2.48
C ASP A 106 11.16 10.74 3.45
N ARG A 107 10.78 10.94 4.72
CA ARG A 107 11.72 11.29 5.80
C ARG A 107 12.76 10.18 6.00
N ALA A 108 12.32 8.92 6.06
CA ALA A 108 13.22 7.77 6.20
C ALA A 108 14.18 7.67 5.00
N HIS A 109 13.67 7.78 3.77
CA HIS A 109 14.46 7.79 2.55
C HIS A 109 15.54 8.88 2.57
N SER A 110 15.18 10.09 3.01
CA SER A 110 16.11 11.22 3.14
C SER A 110 17.17 10.98 4.21
N ALA A 111 16.80 10.38 5.35
CA ALA A 111 17.72 10.06 6.44
C ALA A 111 18.69 8.90 6.10
N LEU A 112 18.31 8.02 5.16
CA LEU A 112 19.16 6.94 4.65
C LEU A 112 20.19 7.45 3.64
N ALA A 113 19.93 8.58 2.96
CA ALA A 113 20.78 9.10 1.88
C ALA A 113 22.27 9.32 2.26
N PRO A 114 22.62 9.86 3.44
CA PRO A 114 24.04 10.08 3.80
C PRO A 114 24.74 8.84 4.36
N LEU A 115 24.05 7.70 4.51
CA LEU A 115 24.64 6.52 5.14
C LEU A 115 25.60 5.81 4.17
N GLY A 116 26.86 5.68 4.60
CA GLY A 116 27.84 4.77 4.00
C GLY A 116 27.88 3.44 4.75
N TYR A 117 28.45 2.42 4.10
CA TYR A 117 28.78 1.16 4.75
C TYR A 117 30.25 1.18 5.16
N ASP A 118 30.53 0.97 6.45
CA ASP A 118 31.90 0.83 6.94
C ASP A 118 32.30 -0.64 6.95
N THR A 119 33.36 -0.97 6.21
CA THR A 119 33.91 -2.33 6.12
C THR A 119 34.95 -2.62 7.20
N ALA A 120 35.35 -1.61 7.98
CA ALA A 120 36.33 -1.77 9.05
C ALA A 120 35.80 -2.55 10.27
N THR A 121 34.48 -2.70 10.39
CA THR A 121 33.82 -3.47 11.47
C THR A 121 33.75 -4.98 11.22
N GLU A 122 34.21 -5.48 10.07
CA GLU A 122 34.21 -6.91 9.73
C GLU A 122 35.57 -7.61 9.97
N ALA A 123 36.59 -6.88 10.47
CA ALA A 123 37.94 -7.38 10.77
C ALA A 123 38.18 -7.57 12.28
#